data_AF-A0A6V7WEJ0-F1
#
_entry.id   AF-A0A6V7WEJ0-F1
#
_cell.length_a   1.000
_cell.length_b   1.000
_cell.length_c   1.000
_cell.angle_alpha   90.00
_cell.angle_beta   90.00
_cell.angle_gamma   90.00
#
_symmetry.space_group_name_H-M   'P 1'
#
loop_
_entity.id
_entity.type
_entity.pdbx_description
1 polymer ?
#
loop_
_entity_poly.entity_id
_entity_poly.type
_entity_poly.pdbx_seq_one_letter_code
_entity_poly.pdbx_strand_id
1 'polypeptide(L)'
;MPPYARSMAAPRLNCSLGPREQANLVSSFIDGSHIYGSNEDEISTLRTFSNGLMKTNPQPSRQDLLPPDLDNIVCQSTSSFRPCFFSASRMTNLLPTAAALHTIWVRQHNRLARNLKIVNPIWEDERLFQEARRIVIAQLQHITFNEFLPILLGKDRLRESGLQLRRNTFDSDYNIKTNPGTLNEYASSAGLFFFSLFPGTLGFTDSKGEISQQRATGNLFNDPSSIYQKGRLEGLSEHYYTNQ
;
A
#
# COMPACT_ATOMS: atom_id res chain seq x y z
N MET A 1 4.73 -13.92 27.52
CA MET A 1 3.88 -12.87 26.92
C MET A 1 4.74 -12.15 25.89
N PRO A 2 4.33 -12.01 24.63
CA PRO A 2 5.04 -11.14 23.70
C PRO A 2 5.08 -9.71 24.28
N PRO A 3 6.15 -8.94 24.02
CA PRO A 3 6.25 -7.57 24.52
C PRO A 3 5.09 -6.73 23.95
N TYR A 4 4.45 -5.96 24.83
CA TYR A 4 3.36 -5.05 24.46
C TYR A 4 3.70 -3.64 24.90
N ALA A 5 3.68 -2.70 23.96
CA ALA A 5 3.89 -1.27 24.22
C ALA A 5 2.57 -0.52 24.05
N ARG A 6 2.31 0.43 24.95
CA ARG A 6 1.12 1.30 24.83
C ARG A 6 1.29 2.26 23.65
N SER A 7 0.25 2.41 22.84
CA SER A 7 0.20 3.42 21.77
C SER A 7 0.44 4.83 22.31
N MET A 8 1.05 5.67 21.48
CA MET A 8 1.33 7.07 21.81
C MET A 8 0.04 7.83 22.16
N ALA A 9 0.12 8.70 23.18
CA ALA A 9 -1.01 9.54 23.58
C ALA A 9 -1.11 10.76 22.65
N ALA A 10 -2.31 11.05 22.15
CA ALA A 10 -2.57 12.31 21.46
C ALA A 10 -3.04 13.39 22.46
N PRO A 11 -2.51 14.62 22.38
CA PRO A 11 -3.09 15.75 23.09
C PRO A 11 -4.45 16.12 22.49
N ARG A 12 -5.33 16.70 23.31
CA ARG A 12 -6.57 17.29 22.81
C ARG A 12 -6.27 18.59 22.07
N LEU A 13 -7.10 18.93 21.08
CA LEU A 13 -6.97 20.15 20.26
C LEU A 13 -6.84 21.43 21.11
N ASN A 14 -7.49 21.50 22.27
CA ASN A 14 -7.48 22.63 23.20
C ASN A 14 -6.51 22.44 24.39
N CYS A 15 -5.65 21.42 24.36
CA CYS A 15 -4.75 21.05 25.45
C CYS A 15 -5.44 20.84 26.82
N SER A 16 -6.76 20.59 26.86
CA SER A 16 -7.47 20.37 28.11
C SER A 16 -7.23 18.97 28.67
N LEU A 17 -7.43 18.82 29.97
CA LEU A 17 -7.48 17.49 30.60
C LEU A 17 -8.67 16.67 30.06
N GLY A 18 -8.54 15.35 30.10
CA GLY A 18 -9.57 14.41 29.69
C GLY A 18 -9.07 12.98 29.47
N PRO A 19 -9.93 12.05 29.01
CA PRO A 19 -9.53 10.70 28.64
C PRO A 19 -8.42 10.69 27.58
N ARG A 20 -7.60 9.65 27.64
CA ARG A 20 -6.47 9.43 26.75
C ARG A 20 -6.95 9.05 25.35
N GLU A 21 -6.51 9.82 24.35
CA GLU A 21 -6.69 9.52 22.93
C GLU A 21 -5.39 8.99 22.30
N GLN A 22 -5.47 8.39 21.10
CA GLN A 22 -4.33 7.92 20.33
C GLN A 22 -4.10 8.81 19.11
N ALA A 23 -2.83 8.95 18.70
CA ALA A 23 -2.49 9.74 17.52
C ALA A 23 -2.57 8.88 16.25
N ASN A 24 -3.26 9.40 15.23
CA ASN A 24 -3.11 8.89 13.87
C ASN A 24 -1.90 9.55 13.21
N LEU A 25 -0.93 8.75 12.80
CA LEU A 25 0.32 9.21 12.18
C LEU A 25 0.31 9.11 10.65
N VAL A 26 -0.82 8.70 10.07
CA VAL A 26 -1.01 8.62 8.62
C VAL A 26 -2.25 9.39 8.21
N SER A 27 -2.35 9.73 6.92
CA SER A 27 -3.56 10.32 6.36
C SER A 27 -4.77 9.41 6.57
N SER A 28 -5.91 9.98 6.97
CA SER A 28 -7.17 9.24 7.07
C SER A 28 -7.85 9.03 5.70
N PHE A 29 -7.39 9.74 4.68
CA PHE A 29 -7.93 9.63 3.32
C PHE A 29 -7.35 8.40 2.59
N ILE A 30 -8.10 7.88 1.63
CA ILE A 30 -7.58 6.90 0.66
C ILE A 30 -6.82 7.68 -0.42
N ASP A 31 -5.59 8.09 -0.10
CA ASP A 31 -4.76 9.03 -0.88
C ASP A 31 -3.40 8.45 -1.29
N GLY A 32 -3.22 7.14 -1.11
CA GLY A 32 -1.96 6.47 -1.42
C GLY A 32 -0.81 6.86 -0.49
N SER A 33 -1.07 7.44 0.69
CA SER A 33 -0.04 7.75 1.71
C SER A 33 0.85 6.56 2.07
N HIS A 34 0.34 5.33 2.00
CA HIS A 34 1.15 4.12 2.16
C HIS A 34 2.19 3.89 1.04
N ILE A 35 2.01 4.52 -0.13
CA ILE A 35 2.94 4.52 -1.27
C ILE A 35 3.85 5.75 -1.26
N TYR A 36 3.26 6.92 -1.04
CA TYR A 36 3.93 8.20 -1.24
C TYR A 36 4.52 8.80 0.04
N GLY A 37 4.05 8.41 1.22
CA GLY A 37 4.36 9.10 2.48
C GLY A 37 3.20 9.95 2.97
N SER A 38 3.21 10.27 4.27
CA SER A 38 2.20 11.13 4.91
C SER A 38 2.69 12.57 5.13
N ASN A 39 3.95 12.87 4.80
CA ASN A 39 4.55 14.20 4.87
C ASN A 39 5.53 14.43 3.72
N GLU A 40 5.89 15.70 3.47
CA GLU A 40 6.77 16.09 2.37
C GLU A 40 8.18 15.51 2.46
N ASP A 41 8.72 15.35 3.68
CA ASP A 41 10.05 14.78 3.88
C ASP A 41 10.06 13.31 3.42
N GLU A 42 9.08 12.51 3.82
CA GLU A 42 8.91 11.13 3.34
C GLU A 42 8.74 11.08 1.82
N ILE A 43 7.86 11.92 1.26
CA ILE A 43 7.63 11.99 -0.19
C ILE A 43 8.96 12.28 -0.93
N SER A 44 9.73 13.25 -0.44
CA SER A 44 11.00 13.63 -1.04
C SER A 44 12.01 12.47 -1.05
N THR A 45 12.06 11.66 0.01
CA THR A 45 12.99 10.54 0.12
C THR A 45 12.69 9.43 -0.88
N LEU A 46 11.43 9.31 -1.32
CA LEU A 46 10.94 8.26 -2.21
C LEU A 46 10.98 8.67 -3.70
N ARG A 47 11.15 9.95 -4.01
CA ARG A 47 11.18 10.49 -5.38
C ARG A 47 12.58 10.54 -5.98
N THR A 48 12.68 10.35 -7.29
CA THR A 48 13.94 10.59 -8.02
C THR A 48 14.16 12.07 -8.36
N PHE A 49 13.12 12.91 -8.23
CA PHE A 49 13.10 14.30 -8.72
C PHE A 49 13.52 14.42 -10.19
N SER A 50 13.20 13.40 -10.97
CA SER A 50 13.43 13.36 -12.40
C SER A 50 12.26 12.66 -13.10
N ASN A 51 11.67 13.32 -14.09
CA ASN A 51 10.57 12.82 -14.91
C ASN A 51 9.32 12.36 -14.12
N GLY A 52 9.13 12.88 -12.91
CA GLY A 52 8.03 12.55 -12.01
C GLY A 52 8.09 11.13 -11.47
N LEU A 53 9.27 10.51 -11.38
CA LEU A 53 9.41 9.11 -11.02
C LEU A 53 9.65 8.90 -9.51
N MET A 54 9.19 7.74 -9.04
CA MET A 54 9.52 7.17 -7.74
C MET A 54 10.80 6.32 -7.87
N LYS A 55 11.61 6.31 -6.81
CA LYS A 55 12.82 5.50 -6.73
C LYS A 55 12.46 4.01 -6.79
N THR A 56 13.24 3.27 -7.55
CA THR A 56 13.16 1.81 -7.67
C THR A 56 14.57 1.24 -7.71
N ASN A 57 14.69 -0.06 -7.44
CA ASN A 57 15.93 -0.81 -7.56
C ASN A 57 15.86 -1.76 -8.77
N PRO A 58 16.50 -1.41 -9.90
CA PRO A 58 16.52 -2.26 -11.09
C PRO A 58 17.16 -3.62 -10.78
N GLN A 59 16.46 -4.71 -11.07
CA GLN A 59 17.00 -6.06 -10.91
C GLN A 59 17.50 -6.64 -12.24
N PRO A 60 18.49 -7.55 -12.21
CA PRO A 60 18.96 -8.26 -13.41
C PRO A 60 17.83 -8.99 -14.17
N SER A 61 16.76 -9.35 -13.48
CA SER A 61 15.53 -9.94 -14.05
C SER A 61 14.68 -8.96 -14.87
N ARG A 62 15.12 -7.69 -15.07
CA ARG A 62 14.37 -6.58 -15.70
C ARG A 62 13.08 -6.19 -14.98
N GLN A 63 13.01 -6.52 -13.69
CA GLN A 63 11.87 -6.26 -12.84
C GLN A 63 12.28 -5.26 -11.75
N ASP A 64 11.87 -4.00 -11.89
CA ASP A 64 12.17 -2.95 -10.91
C ASP A 64 11.52 -3.27 -9.56
N LEU A 65 12.30 -3.43 -8.49
CA LEU A 65 11.77 -3.62 -7.14
C LEU A 65 11.77 -2.28 -6.39
N LEU A 66 11.19 -2.27 -5.19
CA LEU A 66 11.32 -1.12 -4.29
C LEU A 66 12.79 -0.89 -3.91
N PRO A 67 13.18 0.34 -3.52
CA PRO A 67 14.54 0.62 -3.06
C PRO A 67 14.91 -0.25 -1.86
N PRO A 68 16.19 -0.65 -1.70
CA PRO A 68 16.61 -1.42 -0.55
C PRO A 68 16.63 -0.56 0.73
N ASP A 69 16.22 -1.15 1.85
CA ASP A 69 16.37 -0.63 3.21
C ASP A 69 17.39 -1.51 3.94
N LEU A 70 18.59 -0.95 4.15
CA LEU A 70 19.70 -1.64 4.82
C LEU A 70 19.68 -1.46 6.35
N ASP A 71 18.91 -0.49 6.84
CA ASP A 71 18.86 -0.11 8.26
C ASP A 71 17.61 -0.63 8.96
N ASN A 72 16.84 -1.49 8.30
CA ASN A 72 15.56 -1.99 8.83
C ASN A 72 15.76 -2.99 9.98
N ILE A 73 15.60 -2.52 11.22
CA ILE A 73 15.77 -3.33 12.44
C ILE A 73 14.65 -4.37 12.62
N VAL A 74 13.47 -4.16 12.02
CA VAL A 74 12.29 -5.02 12.22
C VAL A 74 12.27 -6.21 11.25
N CYS A 75 12.82 -5.99 10.07
CA CYS A 75 12.83 -6.97 9.01
C CYS A 75 13.88 -8.06 9.26
N GLN A 76 13.51 -9.31 8.99
CA GLN A 76 14.29 -10.50 9.32
C GLN A 76 15.22 -10.96 8.18
N SER A 77 15.22 -10.26 7.03
CA SER A 77 16.11 -10.64 5.93
C SER A 77 17.57 -10.45 6.35
N THR A 78 18.33 -11.54 6.41
CA THR A 78 19.73 -11.55 6.84
C THR A 78 20.72 -11.39 5.68
N SER A 79 20.24 -11.37 4.43
CA SER A 79 21.08 -11.30 3.25
C SER A 79 21.20 -9.87 2.73
N SER A 80 22.42 -9.36 2.63
CA SER A 80 22.70 -8.07 1.97
C SER A 80 22.32 -8.07 0.49
N PHE A 81 22.19 -9.24 -0.14
CA PHE A 81 21.76 -9.39 -1.53
C PHE A 81 20.24 -9.37 -1.70
N ARG A 82 19.47 -9.54 -0.62
CA ARG A 82 18.00 -9.52 -0.62
C ARG A 82 17.50 -8.66 0.54
N PRO A 83 17.90 -7.38 0.60
CA PRO A 83 17.57 -6.53 1.72
C PRO A 83 16.07 -6.26 1.77
N CYS A 84 15.64 -5.65 2.86
CA CYS A 84 14.26 -5.22 3.03
C CYS A 84 13.96 -4.07 2.08
N PHE A 85 12.68 -3.71 1.96
CA PHE A 85 12.28 -2.62 1.07
C PHE A 85 12.07 -1.33 1.85
N PHE A 86 12.67 -0.26 1.35
CA PHE A 86 12.44 1.10 1.81
C PHE A 86 11.14 1.61 1.20
N SER A 87 10.24 2.10 2.05
CA SER A 87 8.94 2.61 1.63
C SER A 87 8.30 3.49 2.70
N ALA A 88 7.26 4.23 2.32
CA ALA A 88 6.45 5.01 3.27
C ALA A 88 5.73 4.19 4.33
N SER A 89 5.39 2.93 4.04
CA SER A 89 4.62 2.07 4.95
C SER A 89 5.50 1.07 5.68
N ARG A 90 5.33 1.00 7.01
CA ARG A 90 5.97 -0.03 7.84
C ARG A 90 5.43 -1.44 7.55
N MET A 91 4.27 -1.55 6.90
CA MET A 91 3.64 -2.83 6.59
C MET A 91 4.17 -3.47 5.30
N THR A 92 4.95 -2.74 4.51
CA THR A 92 5.48 -3.22 3.23
C THR A 92 6.27 -4.52 3.39
N ASN A 93 7.12 -4.60 4.41
CA ASN A 93 7.95 -5.79 4.65
C ASN A 93 7.24 -6.88 5.47
N LEU A 94 5.99 -6.66 5.92
CA LEU A 94 5.28 -7.57 6.81
C LEU A 94 5.11 -8.96 6.20
N LEU A 95 4.75 -9.03 4.92
CA LEU A 95 4.64 -10.25 4.14
C LEU A 95 5.16 -10.01 2.72
N PRO A 96 5.68 -11.04 2.04
CA PRO A 96 6.06 -10.94 0.62
C PRO A 96 4.94 -10.39 -0.27
N THR A 97 3.69 -10.71 0.03
CA THR A 97 2.53 -10.27 -0.75
C THR A 97 2.27 -8.77 -0.59
N ALA A 98 2.53 -8.21 0.59
CA ALA A 98 2.44 -6.77 0.84
C ALA A 98 3.51 -6.00 0.07
N ALA A 99 4.77 -6.46 0.11
CA ALA A 99 5.85 -5.86 -0.66
C ALA A 99 5.63 -6.01 -2.17
N ALA A 100 5.03 -7.12 -2.63
CA ALA A 100 4.68 -7.32 -4.03
C ALA A 100 3.63 -6.30 -4.49
N LEU A 101 2.53 -6.16 -3.74
CA LEU A 101 1.48 -5.19 -4.05
C LEU A 101 2.02 -3.75 -4.06
N HIS A 102 2.86 -3.40 -3.11
CA HIS A 102 3.48 -2.08 -3.06
C HIS A 102 4.40 -1.85 -4.27
N THR A 103 5.21 -2.85 -4.64
CA THR A 103 6.04 -2.79 -5.86
C THR A 103 5.18 -2.53 -7.11
N ILE A 104 4.03 -3.21 -7.23
CA ILE A 104 3.09 -3.03 -8.35
C ILE A 104 2.60 -1.58 -8.42
N TRP A 105 2.22 -0.98 -7.28
CA TRP A 105 1.75 0.40 -7.25
C TRP A 105 2.83 1.42 -7.64
N VAL A 106 4.06 1.24 -7.17
CA VAL A 106 5.20 2.10 -7.56
C VAL A 106 5.51 1.95 -9.05
N ARG A 107 5.46 0.72 -9.59
CA ARG A 107 5.60 0.49 -11.04
C ARG A 107 4.49 1.16 -11.84
N GLN A 108 3.25 1.09 -11.35
CA GLN A 108 2.10 1.72 -12.00
C GLN A 108 2.25 3.24 -12.02
N HIS A 109 2.71 3.85 -10.92
CA HIS A 109 3.06 5.27 -10.88
C HIS A 109 4.11 5.62 -11.95
N ASN A 110 5.25 4.91 -11.97
CA ASN A 110 6.32 5.17 -12.93
C ASN A 110 5.89 4.94 -14.38
N ARG A 111 5.03 3.96 -14.64
CA ARG A 111 4.41 3.75 -15.96
C ARG A 111 3.56 4.95 -16.37
N LEU A 112 2.71 5.45 -15.48
CA LEU A 112 1.86 6.62 -15.75
C LEU A 112 2.70 7.87 -15.99
N ALA A 113 3.68 8.16 -15.14
CA ALA A 113 4.56 9.32 -15.30
C ALA A 113 5.32 9.31 -16.66
N ARG A 114 5.87 8.15 -17.06
CA ARG A 114 6.52 7.99 -18.37
C ARG A 114 5.55 8.25 -19.53
N ASN A 115 4.34 7.70 -19.47
CA ASN A 115 3.33 7.91 -20.51
C ASN A 115 2.85 9.36 -20.56
N LEU A 116 2.65 10.00 -19.41
CA LEU A 116 2.29 11.42 -19.31
C LEU A 116 3.36 12.33 -19.90
N LYS A 117 4.66 12.00 -19.72
CA LYS A 117 5.77 12.75 -20.32
C LYS A 117 5.81 12.63 -21.84
N ILE A 118 5.47 11.47 -22.39
CA ILE A 118 5.38 11.28 -23.85
C ILE A 118 4.26 12.15 -24.44
N VAL A 119 3.09 12.17 -23.79
CA VAL A 119 1.93 12.96 -24.25
C VAL A 119 2.10 14.45 -23.98
N ASN A 120 2.77 14.81 -22.87
CA ASN A 120 3.00 16.19 -22.45
C ASN A 120 4.51 16.46 -22.25
N PRO A 121 5.29 16.64 -23.34
CA PRO A 121 6.74 16.80 -23.25
C PRO A 121 7.20 18.00 -22.42
N ILE A 122 6.38 19.05 -22.33
CA ILE A 122 6.65 20.29 -21.61
C ILE A 122 6.43 20.18 -20.08
N TRP A 123 5.83 19.10 -19.59
CA TRP A 123 5.59 18.96 -18.15
C TRP A 123 6.91 18.67 -17.42
N GLU A 124 7.14 19.44 -16.37
CA GLU A 124 8.26 19.29 -15.44
C GLU A 124 8.00 18.16 -14.44
N ASP A 125 9.06 17.76 -13.70
CA ASP A 125 9.04 16.66 -12.73
C ASP A 125 7.84 16.72 -11.77
N GLU A 126 7.60 17.87 -11.15
CA GLU A 126 6.54 18.04 -10.15
C GLU A 126 5.16 17.81 -10.75
N ARG A 127 4.91 18.34 -11.95
CA ARG A 127 3.61 18.17 -12.61
C ARG A 127 3.37 16.71 -12.96
N LEU A 128 4.38 16.02 -13.49
CA LEU A 128 4.30 14.60 -13.82
C LEU A 128 4.02 13.75 -12.58
N PHE A 129 4.75 14.00 -11.49
CA PHE A 129 4.60 13.29 -10.23
C PHE A 129 3.17 13.45 -9.68
N GLN A 130 2.67 14.69 -9.58
CA GLN A 130 1.35 14.95 -9.00
C GLN A 130 0.21 14.39 -9.87
N GLU A 131 0.32 14.45 -11.20
CA GLU A 131 -0.70 13.86 -12.08
C GLU A 131 -0.68 12.33 -12.05
N ALA A 132 0.50 11.71 -12.06
CA ALA A 132 0.62 10.27 -11.89
C ALA A 132 0.08 9.83 -10.52
N ARG A 133 0.42 10.56 -9.45
CA ARG A 133 -0.10 10.35 -8.09
C ARG A 133 -1.62 10.45 -8.07
N ARG A 134 -2.20 11.50 -8.66
CA ARG A 134 -3.65 11.71 -8.71
C ARG A 134 -4.39 10.56 -9.40
N ILE A 135 -3.85 10.04 -10.51
CA ILE A 135 -4.43 8.90 -11.21
C ILE A 135 -4.36 7.64 -10.35
N VAL A 136 -3.21 7.35 -9.72
CA VAL A 136 -3.08 6.18 -8.83
C VAL A 136 -4.04 6.26 -7.65
N ILE A 137 -4.21 7.45 -7.06
CA ILE A 137 -5.19 7.67 -5.98
C ILE A 137 -6.61 7.35 -6.45
N ALA A 138 -6.99 7.82 -7.64
CA ALA A 138 -8.29 7.51 -8.22
C ALA A 138 -8.45 5.99 -8.47
N GLN A 139 -7.41 5.30 -8.92
CA GLN A 139 -7.42 3.84 -9.09
C GLN A 139 -7.62 3.12 -7.76
N LEU A 140 -6.91 3.54 -6.70
CA LEU A 140 -7.07 2.98 -5.36
C LEU A 140 -8.50 3.15 -4.84
N GLN A 141 -9.03 4.36 -4.90
CA GLN A 141 -10.40 4.67 -4.46
C GLN A 141 -11.43 3.87 -5.26
N HIS A 142 -11.28 3.80 -6.59
CA HIS A 142 -12.18 3.03 -7.45
C HIS A 142 -12.18 1.54 -7.08
N ILE A 143 -11.00 0.91 -6.95
CA ILE A 143 -10.90 -0.50 -6.55
C ILE A 143 -11.51 -0.71 -5.16
N THR A 144 -11.23 0.17 -4.20
CA THR A 144 -11.78 0.05 -2.85
C THR A 144 -13.30 0.09 -2.84
N PHE A 145 -13.92 1.10 -3.44
CA PHE A 145 -15.38 1.29 -3.38
C PHE A 145 -16.16 0.43 -4.38
N ASN A 146 -15.60 0.13 -5.55
CA ASN A 146 -16.31 -0.60 -6.60
C ASN A 146 -16.12 -2.12 -6.53
N GLU A 147 -14.96 -2.57 -6.05
CA GLU A 147 -14.57 -3.99 -6.13
C GLU A 147 -14.44 -4.61 -4.75
N PHE A 148 -13.72 -3.97 -3.82
CA PHE A 148 -13.43 -4.56 -2.52
C PHE A 148 -14.58 -4.46 -1.51
N LEU A 149 -15.08 -3.26 -1.24
CA LEU A 149 -16.13 -3.04 -0.24
C LEU A 149 -17.45 -3.80 -0.54
N PRO A 150 -17.90 -3.95 -1.81
CA PRO A 150 -19.12 -4.71 -2.10
C PRO A 150 -19.01 -6.19 -1.78
N ILE A 151 -17.81 -6.77 -1.90
CA ILE A 151 -17.53 -8.16 -1.54
C ILE A 151 -17.48 -8.30 -0.01
N LEU A 152 -16.87 -7.31 0.67
CA LEU A 152 -16.68 -7.35 2.12
C LEU A 152 -17.97 -7.10 2.91
N LEU A 153 -18.74 -6.07 2.55
CA LEU A 153 -19.90 -5.59 3.31
C LEU A 153 -21.24 -6.07 2.73
N GLY A 154 -21.23 -6.53 1.47
CA GLY A 154 -22.43 -6.81 0.70
C GLY A 154 -23.00 -5.56 0.02
N LYS A 155 -23.59 -5.77 -1.17
CA LYS A 155 -24.12 -4.68 -2.01
C LYS A 155 -25.27 -3.92 -1.35
N ASP A 156 -26.12 -4.61 -0.60
CA ASP A 156 -27.29 -3.97 0.02
C ASP A 156 -26.89 -2.99 1.14
N ARG A 157 -25.90 -3.37 1.97
CA ARG A 157 -25.35 -2.48 3.01
C ARG A 157 -24.68 -1.23 2.44
N LEU A 158 -23.98 -1.37 1.31
CA LEU A 158 -23.38 -0.21 0.64
C LEU A 158 -24.43 0.73 0.03
N ARG A 159 -25.55 0.18 -0.43
CA ARG A 159 -26.68 1.00 -0.93
C ARG A 159 -27.34 1.74 0.21
N GLU A 160 -27.56 1.09 1.35
CA GLU A 160 -28.10 1.71 2.57
C GLU A 160 -27.20 2.84 3.10
N SER A 161 -25.87 2.69 3.01
CA SER A 161 -24.91 3.72 3.45
C SER A 161 -24.65 4.83 2.43
N GLY A 162 -25.23 4.74 1.22
CA GLY A 162 -25.02 5.72 0.15
C GLY A 162 -23.63 5.69 -0.49
N LEU A 163 -22.83 4.65 -0.26
CA LEU A 163 -21.44 4.54 -0.75
C LEU A 163 -21.32 3.90 -2.14
N GLN A 164 -22.40 3.87 -2.92
CA GLN A 164 -22.40 3.24 -4.24
C GLN A 164 -21.83 4.19 -5.30
N LEU A 165 -20.76 3.77 -5.97
CA LEU A 165 -20.19 4.52 -7.09
C LEU A 165 -21.14 4.60 -8.29
N ARG A 166 -21.22 5.79 -8.88
CA ARG A 166 -21.98 6.06 -10.10
C ARG A 166 -21.15 5.66 -11.32
N ARG A 167 -21.76 4.95 -12.26
CA ARG A 167 -21.02 4.31 -13.37
C ARG A 167 -20.40 5.27 -14.39
N ASN A 168 -20.92 6.50 -14.53
CA ASN A 168 -20.49 7.45 -15.57
C ASN A 168 -20.72 8.92 -15.17
N THR A 169 -20.62 9.24 -13.88
CA THR A 169 -20.78 10.62 -13.40
C THR A 169 -19.75 10.92 -12.33
N PHE A 170 -19.49 12.22 -12.12
CA PHE A 170 -18.81 12.66 -10.92
C PHE A 170 -19.77 12.61 -9.74
N ASP A 171 -19.22 12.44 -8.54
CA ASP A 171 -19.96 12.75 -7.31
C ASP A 171 -19.68 14.19 -6.90
N SER A 172 -20.71 14.85 -6.38
CA SER A 172 -20.66 16.23 -5.90
C SER A 172 -21.10 16.32 -4.43
N ASP A 173 -21.12 15.18 -3.75
CA ASP A 173 -21.50 15.01 -2.35
C ASP A 173 -20.40 15.44 -1.36
N TYR A 174 -19.27 15.95 -1.86
CA TYR A 174 -18.21 16.50 -1.02
C TYR A 174 -18.77 17.56 -0.06
N ASN A 175 -18.63 17.29 1.23
CA ASN A 175 -19.07 18.17 2.29
C ASN A 175 -17.88 18.50 3.20
N ILE A 176 -17.45 19.76 3.17
CA ILE A 176 -16.34 20.28 3.99
C ILE A 176 -16.60 20.18 5.51
N LYS A 177 -17.87 20.05 5.92
CA LYS A 177 -18.24 19.90 7.34
C LYS A 177 -18.14 18.46 7.83
N THR A 178 -17.98 17.49 6.94
CA THR A 178 -17.81 16.08 7.32
C THR A 178 -16.43 15.89 7.96
N ASN A 179 -16.38 15.24 9.12
CA ASN A 179 -15.12 14.88 9.76
C ASN A 179 -14.52 13.64 9.07
N PRO A 180 -13.36 13.76 8.38
CA PRO A 180 -12.74 12.64 7.69
C PRO A 180 -11.82 11.82 8.60
N GLY A 181 -11.76 12.12 9.90
CA GLY A 181 -10.88 11.46 10.85
C GLY A 181 -11.23 9.98 11.05
N THR A 182 -10.20 9.13 11.07
CA THR A 182 -10.36 7.70 11.36
C THR A 182 -10.85 7.51 12.79
N LEU A 183 -11.90 6.72 12.97
CA LEU A 183 -12.40 6.34 14.29
C LEU A 183 -11.40 5.44 15.02
N ASN A 184 -11.19 5.67 16.31
CA ASN A 184 -10.31 4.82 17.14
C ASN A 184 -10.75 3.35 17.14
N GLU A 185 -12.05 3.09 17.18
CA GLU A 185 -12.61 1.73 17.14
C GLU A 185 -12.24 1.01 15.84
N TYR A 186 -12.24 1.72 14.73
CA TYR A 186 -11.79 1.18 13.45
C TYR A 186 -10.29 0.91 13.47
N ALA A 187 -9.46 1.86 13.90
CA ALA A 187 -8.01 1.73 13.91
C ALA A 187 -7.49 0.65 14.88
N SER A 188 -8.17 0.43 16.00
CA SER A 188 -7.73 -0.47 17.08
C SER A 188 -8.39 -1.85 17.08
N SER A 189 -9.54 -2.00 16.44
CA SER A 189 -10.31 -3.25 16.50
C SER A 189 -10.91 -3.61 15.14
N ALA A 190 -11.88 -2.85 14.64
CA ALA A 190 -12.66 -3.29 13.47
C ALA A 190 -11.80 -3.48 12.23
N GLY A 191 -10.87 -2.55 11.98
CA GLY A 191 -9.95 -2.60 10.85
C GLY A 191 -8.99 -3.79 10.88
N LEU A 192 -8.77 -4.43 12.04
CA LEU A 192 -7.88 -5.60 12.15
C LEU A 192 -8.47 -6.88 11.51
N PHE A 193 -9.71 -6.84 11.01
CA PHE A 193 -10.33 -7.97 10.31
C PHE A 193 -9.47 -8.49 9.13
N PHE A 194 -8.64 -7.64 8.51
CA PHE A 194 -7.79 -8.10 7.40
C PHE A 194 -6.80 -9.20 7.83
N PHE A 195 -6.40 -9.26 9.11
CA PHE A 195 -5.53 -10.32 9.61
C PHE A 195 -6.21 -11.70 9.56
N SER A 196 -7.55 -11.76 9.66
CA SER A 196 -8.28 -13.03 9.49
C SER A 196 -8.41 -13.46 8.03
N LEU A 197 -8.06 -12.59 7.07
CA LEU A 197 -8.04 -12.91 5.64
C LEU A 197 -6.71 -13.54 5.20
N PHE A 198 -5.71 -13.59 6.07
CA PHE A 198 -4.43 -14.19 5.72
C PHE A 198 -4.57 -15.71 5.59
N PRO A 199 -4.12 -16.29 4.46
CA PRO A 199 -4.15 -17.74 4.30
C PRO A 199 -3.13 -18.38 5.26
N GLY A 200 -3.39 -19.61 5.70
CA GLY A 200 -2.44 -20.35 6.54
C GLY A 200 -1.12 -20.68 5.84
N THR A 201 -1.13 -20.69 4.51
CA THR A 201 0.04 -20.93 3.66
C THR A 201 0.04 -20.00 2.47
N LEU A 202 1.23 -19.60 2.02
CA LEU A 202 1.43 -18.88 0.77
C LEU A 202 2.08 -19.82 -0.25
N GLY A 203 1.37 -20.01 -1.36
CA GLY A 203 1.89 -20.69 -2.54
C GLY A 203 2.66 -19.72 -3.41
N PHE A 204 3.70 -20.22 -4.06
CA PHE A 204 4.45 -19.47 -5.05
C PHE A 204 4.46 -20.25 -6.36
N THR A 205 3.99 -19.63 -7.43
CA THR A 205 4.01 -20.24 -8.75
C THR A 205 5.34 -20.03 -9.46
N ASP A 206 5.70 -20.97 -10.33
CA ASP A 206 6.78 -20.80 -11.29
C ASP A 206 6.30 -20.04 -12.54
N SER A 207 7.19 -19.87 -13.52
CA SER A 207 6.87 -19.19 -14.79
C SER A 207 5.85 -19.91 -15.66
N LYS A 208 5.40 -21.13 -15.29
CA LYS A 208 4.37 -21.90 -15.98
C LYS A 208 3.02 -21.83 -15.24
N GLY A 209 2.94 -21.10 -14.12
CA GLY A 209 1.75 -21.01 -13.29
C GLY A 209 1.56 -22.21 -12.34
N GLU A 210 2.52 -23.13 -12.26
CA GLU A 210 2.44 -24.29 -11.36
C GLU A 210 2.98 -23.93 -9.97
N ILE A 211 2.31 -24.41 -8.91
CA ILE A 211 2.77 -24.17 -7.53
C ILE A 211 4.10 -24.90 -7.32
N SER A 212 5.19 -24.13 -7.35
CA SER A 212 6.55 -24.64 -7.16
C SER A 212 6.91 -24.86 -5.69
N GLN A 213 6.32 -24.05 -4.79
CA GLN A 213 6.63 -24.07 -3.38
C GLN A 213 5.48 -23.50 -2.56
N GLN A 214 5.22 -24.09 -1.41
CA GLN A 214 4.26 -23.58 -0.43
C GLN A 214 4.95 -23.45 0.92
N ARG A 215 4.75 -22.32 1.60
CA ARG A 215 5.32 -22.08 2.93
C ARG A 215 4.23 -21.59 3.88
N ALA A 216 4.33 -21.98 5.14
CA ALA A 216 3.45 -21.45 6.18
C ALA A 216 3.63 -19.93 6.28
N THR A 217 2.53 -19.18 6.27
CA THR A 217 2.54 -17.71 6.30
C THR A 217 3.25 -17.19 7.55
N GLY A 218 3.12 -17.92 8.67
CA GLY A 218 3.82 -17.65 9.93
C GLY A 218 5.35 -17.54 9.80
N ASN A 219 5.95 -18.25 8.84
CA ASN A 219 7.40 -18.28 8.62
C ASN A 219 7.88 -17.21 7.62
N LEU A 220 6.97 -16.37 7.11
CA LEU A 220 7.25 -15.33 6.11
C LEU A 220 7.08 -13.92 6.67
N PHE A 221 6.69 -13.79 7.93
CA PHE A 221 6.52 -12.49 8.57
C PHE A 221 7.83 -11.72 8.61
N ASN A 222 7.79 -10.47 8.20
CA ASN A 222 8.93 -9.56 8.17
C ASN A 222 10.09 -10.02 7.27
N ASP A 223 9.84 -10.95 6.32
CA ASP A 223 10.84 -11.43 5.37
C ASP A 223 10.34 -11.29 3.92
N PRO A 224 10.70 -10.20 3.22
CA PRO A 224 10.33 -9.98 1.82
C PRO A 224 11.31 -10.64 0.84
N SER A 225 12.34 -11.37 1.31
CA SER A 225 13.47 -11.83 0.49
C SER A 225 13.07 -12.72 -0.69
N SER A 226 11.93 -13.41 -0.59
CA SER A 226 11.40 -14.26 -1.66
C SER A 226 11.12 -13.49 -2.96
N ILE A 227 10.79 -12.19 -2.89
CA ILE A 227 10.44 -11.37 -4.07
C ILE A 227 11.62 -11.15 -5.01
N TYR A 228 12.86 -11.21 -4.50
CA TYR A 228 14.07 -11.05 -5.31
C TYR A 228 14.31 -12.21 -6.29
N GLN A 229 13.65 -13.36 -6.08
CA GLN A 229 13.77 -14.47 -7.01
C GLN A 229 12.96 -14.21 -8.27
N LYS A 230 13.54 -14.53 -9.43
CA LYS A 230 12.92 -14.32 -10.74
C LYS A 230 11.52 -14.96 -10.80
N GLY A 231 10.53 -14.20 -11.27
CA GLY A 231 9.15 -14.66 -11.46
C GLY A 231 8.29 -14.74 -10.21
N ARG A 232 8.84 -14.47 -9.00
CA ARG A 232 8.04 -14.54 -7.77
C ARG A 232 7.07 -13.38 -7.60
N LEU A 233 7.39 -12.19 -8.13
CA LEU A 233 6.45 -11.07 -8.08
C LEU A 233 5.19 -11.39 -8.89
N GLU A 234 5.35 -11.85 -10.13
CA GLU A 234 4.25 -12.27 -10.99
C GLU A 234 3.54 -13.50 -10.42
N GLY A 235 4.28 -14.50 -9.97
CA GLY A 235 3.69 -15.73 -9.45
C GLY A 235 2.90 -15.56 -8.15
N LEU A 236 3.28 -14.60 -7.30
CA LEU A 236 2.47 -14.22 -6.15
C LEU A 236 1.15 -13.58 -6.57
N SER A 237 1.14 -12.77 -7.63
CA SER A 237 -0.10 -12.20 -8.15
C SER A 237 -1.01 -13.27 -8.75
N GLU A 238 -0.45 -14.22 -9.51
CA GLU A 238 -1.19 -15.31 -10.13
C GLU A 238 -1.86 -16.23 -9.11
N HIS A 239 -1.15 -16.58 -8.01
CA HIS A 239 -1.72 -17.41 -6.95
C HIS A 239 -3.04 -16.88 -6.38
N TYR A 240 -3.19 -15.55 -6.28
CA TYR A 240 -4.44 -14.93 -5.81
C TYR A 240 -5.56 -14.93 -6.86
N TYR A 241 -5.23 -15.00 -8.15
CA TYR A 241 -6.21 -15.09 -9.24
C TYR A 241 -6.62 -16.54 -9.55
N THR A 242 -5.76 -17.52 -9.30
CA THR A 242 -6.03 -18.94 -9.65
C THR A 242 -6.72 -19.74 -8.55
N ASN A 243 -6.82 -19.20 -7.32
CA ASN A 243 -7.47 -19.87 -6.17
C ASN A 243 -8.88 -19.35 -5.85
N GLN A 244 -9.60 -18.81 -6.84
CA GLN A 244 -11.05 -18.57 -6.75
C GLN A 244 -11.83 -19.75 -7.31
#